data_AF-A0A0N0VDY3-F1
#
_entry.id   AF-A0A0N0VDY3-F1
#
_cell.length_a   1.000
_cell.length_b   1.000
_cell.length_c   1.000
_cell.angle_alpha   90.00
_cell.angle_beta   90.00
_cell.angle_gamma   90.00
#
_symmetry.space_group_name_H-M   'P 1'
#
loop_
_entity.id
_entity.type
_entity.pdbx_description
1 polymer ?
#
loop_
_entity_poly.entity_id
_entity_poly.type
_entity_poly.pdbx_seq_one_letter_code
_entity_poly.pdbx_strand_id
1 'polypeptide(L)'
;MSVTVNTVSGGPITLDASAENIYGFHPGQIVHFTKSLRNGKVALIRGTHEGLIWFSVFSNVAAAATKEALDAPADTVSCRGKEELIRQYGWMVDDTTNPFAQAQAE
;
A
#
# COMPACT_ATOMS: atom_id res chain seq x y z
N MET A 1 12.69 8.24 4.35
CA MET A 1 13.13 7.17 3.44
C MET A 1 12.25 7.25 2.21
N SER A 2 12.83 7.19 1.02
CA SER A 2 12.09 7.31 -0.23
C SER A 2 12.35 6.09 -1.09
N VAL A 3 11.31 5.60 -1.78
CA VAL A 3 11.40 4.41 -2.62
C VAL A 3 10.88 4.74 -4.02
N THR A 4 11.64 4.35 -5.04
CA THR A 4 11.19 4.46 -6.42
C THR A 4 10.39 3.22 -6.79
N VAL A 5 9.15 3.40 -7.22
CA VAL A 5 8.29 2.31 -7.68
C VAL A 5 7.79 2.58 -9.08
N ASN A 6 7.52 1.53 -9.84
CA ASN A 6 6.83 1.65 -11.11
C ASN A 6 5.33 1.86 -10.88
N THR A 7 4.68 2.64 -11.72
CA THR A 7 3.24 2.88 -11.63
C THR A 7 2.48 2.04 -12.66
N VAL A 8 1.22 1.71 -12.37
CA VAL A 8 0.33 1.02 -13.33
C VAL A 8 0.11 1.87 -14.60
N SER A 9 0.07 3.20 -14.44
CA SER A 9 -0.11 4.17 -15.53
C SER A 9 1.15 4.43 -16.36
N GLY A 10 2.29 3.88 -15.96
CA GLY A 10 3.57 4.00 -16.64
C GLY A 10 4.49 5.06 -16.02
N GLY A 11 5.77 4.69 -15.90
CA GLY A 11 6.83 5.55 -15.38
C GLY A 11 7.12 5.34 -13.88
N PRO A 12 8.38 5.51 -13.45
CA PRO A 12 8.76 5.42 -12.06
C PRO A 12 8.37 6.68 -11.28
N ILE A 13 7.95 6.51 -10.03
CA ILE A 13 7.66 7.60 -9.10
C ILE A 13 8.38 7.36 -7.78
N THR A 14 8.84 8.44 -7.15
CA THR A 14 9.52 8.38 -5.85
C THR A 14 8.53 8.65 -4.73
N LEU A 15 8.20 7.61 -3.96
CA LEU A 15 7.29 7.67 -2.84
C LEU A 15 8.03 7.99 -1.55
N ASP A 16 7.39 8.73 -0.64
CA ASP A 16 7.79 8.78 0.75
C ASP A 16 7.34 7.49 1.46
N ALA A 17 8.33 6.75 1.95
CA ALA A 17 8.17 5.51 2.72
C ALA A 17 8.87 5.63 4.08
N SER A 18 8.93 6.84 4.64
CA SER A 18 9.74 7.15 5.81
C SER A 18 9.16 6.64 7.14
N ALA A 19 7.84 6.76 7.29
CA ALA A 19 7.12 6.51 8.53
C ALA A 19 5.61 6.33 8.25
N GLU A 20 4.79 6.36 9.30
CA GLU A 20 3.36 6.58 9.13
C GLU A 20 3.12 7.82 8.27
N ASN A 21 2.34 7.64 7.20
CA ASN A 21 1.96 8.77 6.36
C ASN A 21 0.90 9.63 7.05
N ILE A 22 0.69 10.83 6.52
CA ILE A 22 -0.28 11.80 7.06
C ILE A 22 -1.73 11.28 7.14
N TYR A 23 -2.01 10.16 6.48
CA TYR A 23 -3.32 9.54 6.47
C TYR A 23 -3.46 8.44 7.53
N GLY A 24 -2.39 8.04 8.22
CA GLY A 24 -2.40 7.00 9.25
C GLY A 24 -2.11 5.58 8.74
N PHE A 25 -1.52 5.45 7.55
CA PHE A 25 -1.00 4.16 7.05
C PHE A 25 0.51 4.11 7.07
N HIS A 26 1.07 2.92 7.24
CA HIS A 26 2.51 2.70 7.16
C HIS A 26 2.88 2.04 5.82
N PRO A 27 4.03 2.38 5.23
CA PRO A 27 4.63 1.61 4.15
C PRO A 27 4.80 0.14 4.60
N GLY A 28 4.41 -0.80 3.73
CA GLY A 28 4.40 -2.23 4.06
C GLY A 28 3.13 -2.73 4.72
N GLN A 29 2.23 -1.84 5.14
CA GLN A 29 0.95 -2.24 5.71
C GLN A 29 0.07 -2.92 4.66
N ILE A 30 -0.56 -4.02 5.04
CA ILE A 30 -1.48 -4.76 4.19
C ILE A 30 -2.91 -4.42 4.63
N VAL A 31 -3.80 -4.18 3.67
CA VAL A 31 -5.21 -3.88 3.91
C VAL A 31 -6.10 -4.77 3.05
N HIS A 32 -7.19 -5.28 3.62
CA HIS A 32 -8.18 -6.12 2.95
C HIS A 32 -9.33 -5.31 2.38
N PHE A 33 -9.80 -5.68 1.19
CA PHE A 33 -11.02 -5.12 0.62
C PHE A 33 -12.25 -5.90 1.12
N THR A 34 -12.99 -5.35 2.08
CA THR A 34 -14.18 -6.00 2.66
C THR A 34 -15.45 -5.88 1.82
N LYS A 35 -15.56 -4.86 0.97
CA LYS A 35 -16.80 -4.57 0.20
C LYS A 35 -16.83 -5.12 -1.22
N SER A 36 -15.76 -5.71 -1.73
CA SER A 36 -15.71 -6.15 -3.13
C SER A 36 -16.03 -7.62 -3.27
N LEU A 37 -16.97 -7.95 -4.17
CA LEU A 37 -17.26 -9.27 -4.76
C LEU A 37 -16.03 -9.95 -5.42
N ARG A 38 -14.84 -9.36 -5.33
CA ARG A 38 -13.53 -9.94 -5.69
C ARG A 38 -12.90 -10.52 -4.42
N ASN A 39 -13.49 -11.63 -3.94
CA ASN A 39 -13.14 -12.41 -2.75
C ASN A 39 -11.63 -12.51 -2.45
N GLY A 40 -11.09 -11.66 -1.57
CA GLY A 40 -9.78 -11.88 -0.95
C GLY A 40 -8.61 -11.05 -1.46
N LYS A 41 -8.86 -10.04 -2.32
CA LYS A 41 -7.77 -9.11 -2.68
C LYS A 41 -7.31 -8.31 -1.48
N VAL A 42 -6.03 -7.97 -1.49
CA VAL A 42 -5.39 -7.11 -0.50
C VAL A 42 -4.62 -6.00 -1.20
N ALA A 43 -4.45 -4.87 -0.54
CA ALA A 43 -3.56 -3.81 -0.98
C ALA A 43 -2.36 -3.71 -0.05
N LEU A 44 -1.17 -3.58 -0.63
CA LEU A 44 0.08 -3.29 0.05
C LEU A 44 0.35 -1.80 -0.06
N ILE A 45 0.36 -1.09 1.05
CA ILE A 45 0.71 0.33 1.08
C ILE A 45 2.19 0.50 0.76
N ARG A 46 2.50 1.33 -0.23
CA ARG A 46 3.88 1.60 -0.68
C ARG A 46 4.42 2.90 -0.08
N GLY A 47 3.55 3.88 0.12
CA GLY A 47 3.92 5.19 0.63
C GLY A 47 2.98 6.28 0.11
N THR A 48 3.46 7.52 0.13
CA THR A 48 2.73 8.67 -0.38
C THR A 48 3.54 9.50 -1.35
N HIS A 49 2.88 10.14 -2.31
CA HIS A 49 3.49 11.13 -3.20
C HIS A 49 2.41 12.15 -3.60
N GLU A 50 2.76 13.44 -3.56
CA GLU A 50 1.86 14.56 -3.91
C GLU A 50 0.47 14.52 -3.24
N GLY A 51 0.42 14.11 -1.96
CA GLY A 51 -0.86 14.04 -1.23
C GLY A 51 -1.78 12.91 -1.72
N LEU A 52 -1.21 11.87 -2.32
CA LEU A 52 -1.91 10.64 -2.69
C LEU A 52 -1.30 9.44 -1.98
N ILE A 53 -2.12 8.44 -1.68
CA ILE A 53 -1.66 7.15 -1.20
C ILE A 53 -1.39 6.24 -2.37
N TRP A 54 -0.22 5.62 -2.35
CA TRP A 54 0.20 4.65 -3.35
C TRP A 54 0.20 3.24 -2.77
N PHE A 55 -0.40 2.31 -3.50
CA PHE A 55 -0.58 0.92 -3.06
C PHE A 55 -0.56 -0.05 -4.24
N SER A 56 -0.17 -1.30 -3.98
CA SER A 56 -0.21 -2.37 -4.99
C SER A 56 -1.24 -3.41 -4.60
N VAL A 57 -2.02 -3.93 -5.56
CA VAL A 57 -3.13 -4.86 -5.28
C VAL A 57 -2.73 -6.30 -5.60
N PHE A 58 -2.97 -7.19 -4.66
CA PHE A 58 -2.65 -8.62 -4.74
C PHE A 58 -3.87 -9.49 -4.48
N SER A 59 -3.76 -10.77 -4.81
CA SER A 59 -4.84 -11.75 -4.66
C SER A 59 -5.04 -12.28 -3.23
N ASN A 60 -4.04 -12.13 -2.35
CA ASN A 60 -4.10 -12.51 -0.94
C ASN A 60 -2.90 -11.93 -0.16
N VAL A 61 -2.93 -12.04 1.18
CA VAL A 61 -1.88 -11.56 2.09
C VAL A 61 -0.52 -12.20 1.77
N ALA A 62 -0.47 -13.52 1.53
CA ALA A 62 0.78 -14.22 1.27
C ALA A 62 1.52 -13.66 0.05
N ALA A 63 0.78 -13.37 -1.04
CA ALA A 63 1.34 -12.73 -2.22
C ALA A 63 1.87 -11.32 -1.91
N ALA A 64 1.13 -10.54 -1.11
CA ALA A 64 1.52 -9.18 -0.72
C ALA A 64 2.67 -9.13 0.29
N ALA A 65 2.94 -10.21 1.02
CA ALA A 65 4.02 -10.32 2.02
C ALA A 65 5.34 -10.84 1.44
N THR A 66 5.45 -11.00 0.12
CA THR A 66 6.68 -11.42 -0.56
C THR A 66 7.62 -10.24 -0.83
N LYS A 67 8.90 -10.54 -1.12
CA LYS A 67 9.85 -9.53 -1.58
C LYS A 67 9.46 -9.01 -2.97
N GLU A 68 9.02 -9.88 -3.87
CA GLU A 68 8.62 -9.53 -5.24
C GLU A 68 7.41 -8.59 -5.27
N ALA A 69 6.55 -8.63 -4.24
CA ALA A 69 5.45 -7.67 -4.10
C ALA A 69 5.93 -6.21 -3.96
N LEU A 70 7.17 -5.98 -3.54
CA LEU A 70 7.73 -4.63 -3.47
C LEU A 70 8.03 -4.05 -4.85
N ASP A 71 8.34 -4.91 -5.83
CA ASP A 71 8.64 -4.53 -7.21
C ASP A 71 7.38 -4.41 -8.07
N ALA A 72 6.23 -4.83 -7.54
CA ALA A 72 4.96 -4.74 -8.25
C ALA A 72 4.58 -3.28 -8.54
N PRO A 73 3.94 -3.02 -9.69
CA PRO A 73 3.49 -1.68 -10.01
C PRO A 73 2.47 -1.17 -8.97
N ALA A 74 2.57 0.10 -8.62
CA ALA A 74 1.70 0.78 -7.68
C ALA A 74 0.60 1.56 -8.41
N ASP A 75 -0.58 1.53 -7.81
CA ASP A 75 -1.72 2.36 -8.14
C ASP A 75 -1.88 3.46 -7.07
N THR A 76 -2.77 4.42 -7.31
CA THR A 76 -2.85 5.61 -6.47
C THR A 76 -4.29 6.02 -6.21
N VAL A 77 -4.52 6.62 -5.04
CA VAL A 77 -5.82 7.14 -4.66
C VAL A 77 -5.69 8.43 -3.87
N SER A 78 -6.60 9.37 -4.14
CA SER A 78 -6.78 10.55 -3.32
C SER A 78 -7.61 10.21 -2.08
N CYS A 79 -7.17 10.69 -0.92
CA CYS A 79 -7.92 10.53 0.30
C CYS A 79 -7.67 11.70 1.25
N ARG A 80 -8.61 11.91 2.17
CA ARG A 80 -8.45 12.87 3.27
C ARG A 80 -7.96 12.22 4.56
N GLY A 81 -7.97 10.89 4.65
CA GLY A 81 -7.54 10.14 5.82
C GLY A 81 -7.88 8.65 5.74
N LYS A 82 -7.27 7.84 6.62
CA LYS A 82 -7.48 6.39 6.72
C LYS A 82 -8.93 5.99 6.91
N GLU A 83 -9.67 6.69 7.76
CA GLU A 83 -11.09 6.38 8.01
C GLU A 83 -11.97 6.54 6.76
N GLU A 84 -11.64 7.53 5.90
CA GLU A 84 -12.35 7.77 4.64
C GLU A 84 -12.09 6.62 3.65
N LEU A 85 -10.83 6.19 3.50
CA LEU A 85 -10.48 5.05 2.65
C LEU A 85 -11.09 3.74 3.14
N ILE A 86 -11.06 3.50 4.46
CA ILE A 86 -11.74 2.37 5.10
C ILE A 86 -13.23 2.37 4.73
N ARG A 87 -13.92 3.51 4.79
CA ARG A 87 -15.35 3.59 4.46
C ARG A 87 -15.63 3.45 2.96
N GLN A 88 -14.86 4.15 2.12
CA GLN A 88 -15.05 4.24 0.67
C GLN A 88 -14.73 2.92 -0.02
N TYR A 89 -13.56 2.34 0.28
CA TYR A 89 -13.11 1.08 -0.32
C TYR A 89 -13.48 -0.15 0.49
N GLY A 90 -14.04 0.04 1.69
CA GLY A 90 -14.25 -1.05 2.63
C GLY A 90 -12.92 -1.62 3.10
N TRP A 91 -11.88 -0.82 3.30
CA TRP A 91 -10.60 -1.37 3.77
C TRP A 91 -10.67 -1.82 5.22
N MET A 92 -10.06 -2.95 5.54
CA MET A 92 -9.69 -3.28 6.91
C MET A 92 -8.19 -3.50 6.96
N VAL A 93 -7.55 -2.92 7.97
CA VAL A 93 -6.13 -3.15 8.21
C VAL A 93 -5.94 -4.61 8.58
N ASP A 94 -5.03 -5.30 7.90
CA ASP A 94 -4.61 -6.63 8.30
C ASP A 94 -3.61 -6.55 9.45
N ASP A 95 -3.58 -7.60 10.28
CA ASP A 95 -2.56 -7.73 11.32
C ASP A 95 -1.18 -8.02 10.70
N THR A 96 -1.15 -8.58 9.49
CA THR A 96 0.08 -8.87 8.76
C THR A 96 0.62 -7.62 8.04
N THR A 97 1.93 -7.46 8.09
CA THR A 97 2.67 -6.47 7.30
C THR A 97 3.67 -7.19 6.40
N ASN A 98 4.08 -6.56 5.31
CA ASN A 98 5.16 -7.09 4.49
C ASN A 98 6.49 -6.90 5.26
N PRO A 99 7.16 -7.99 5.69
CA PRO A 99 8.37 -7.88 6.52
C PRO A 99 9.57 -7.30 5.75
N PHE A 100 9.54 -7.37 4.42
CA PHE A 100 10.57 -6.81 3.55
C PHE A 100 10.37 -5.31 3.26
N ALA A 101 9.20 -4.77 3.62
CA ALA A 101 8.89 -3.35 3.46
C ALA A 101 9.40 -2.49 4.62
N GLN A 102 9.71 -3.10 5.77
CA GLN A 102 10.46 -2.39 6.81
C GLN A 102 11.84 -2.07 6.27
N ALA A 103 12.22 -0.80 6.41
CA ALA A 103 13.58 -0.35 6.23
C ALA A 103 14.50 -1.37 6.90
N GLN A 104 15.53 -1.82 6.17
CA GLN A 104 16.73 -2.30 6.81
C GLN A 104 17.15 -1.20 7.79
N ALA A 105 16.82 -1.39 9.08
CA ALA A 105 17.44 -0.66 10.15
C ALA A 105 18.83 -1.28 10.26
N GLU A 106 19.79 -0.68 9.56
CA GLU A 106 21.19 -0.74 9.97
C GLU A 106 21.39 0.14 11.20
#